data_AF-X1KNZ0-F1
#
_entry.id   AF-X1KNZ0-F1
#
_cell.length_a   1.000
_cell.length_b   1.000
_cell.length_c   1.000
_cell.angle_alpha   90.00
_cell.angle_beta   90.00
_cell.angle_gamma   90.00
#
_symmetry.space_group_name_H-M   'P 1'
#
loop_
_entity.id
_entity.type
_entity.pdbx_description
1 polymer ?
#
loop_
_entity_poly.entity_id
_entity_poly.type
_entity_poly.pdbx_seq_one_letter_code
_entity_poly.pdbx_strand_id
1 'polypeptide(L)'
;CNAELKPLIQQLRKMNVVIISNKALRKLDFLKYDKFIEIGYPNCYLDGTLDNAYIEAMKYNKPGVYILACGIPAILLAQKLHGKIKDSWFIDTGSIWDTFVGIGAQRPTRRYLYSHPKEYQEWLDKNLKNL
;
A
#
# COMPACT_ATOMS: atom_id res chain seq x y z
N CYS A 1 -12.33 11.33 -17.29
CA CYS A 1 -11.00 10.84 -16.89
C CYS A 1 -11.15 9.40 -16.42
N ASN A 2 -10.73 8.41 -17.20
CA ASN A 2 -10.78 6.99 -16.82
C ASN A 2 -9.52 6.67 -15.98
N ALA A 3 -9.51 7.07 -14.71
CA ALA A 3 -8.38 6.86 -13.82
C ALA A 3 -8.32 5.38 -13.36
N GLU A 4 -7.74 4.53 -14.21
CA GLU A 4 -7.48 3.11 -13.91
C GLU A 4 -6.14 2.94 -13.19
N LEU A 5 -6.11 2.08 -12.16
CA LEU A 5 -4.87 1.72 -11.46
C LEU A 5 -4.13 0.58 -12.15
N LYS A 6 -4.76 -0.08 -13.12
CA LYS A 6 -4.20 -1.24 -13.82
C LYS A 6 -2.78 -1.01 -14.38
N PRO A 7 -2.46 0.11 -15.07
CA PRO A 7 -1.10 0.34 -15.56
C PRO A 7 -0.07 0.43 -14.43
N LEU A 8 -0.42 1.10 -13.32
CA LEU A 8 0.44 1.17 -12.14
C LEU A 8 0.65 -0.21 -11.52
N ILE A 9 -0.41 -1.00 -11.36
CA ILE A 9 -0.33 -2.36 -10.81
C ILE A 9 0.55 -3.26 -11.69
N GLN A 10 0.41 -3.17 -13.02
CA GLN A 10 1.24 -3.92 -13.96
C GLN A 10 2.72 -3.54 -13.88
N GLN A 11 3.02 -2.26 -13.62
CA GLN A 11 4.39 -1.82 -13.42
C GLN A 11 4.94 -2.32 -12.09
N LEU A 12 4.18 -2.20 -10.99
CA LEU A 12 4.58 -2.67 -9.65
C LEU A 12 4.90 -4.18 -9.64
N ARG A 13 4.11 -5.00 -10.34
CA ARG A 13 4.34 -6.46 -10.46
C ARG A 13 5.67 -6.85 -11.11
N LYS A 14 6.39 -5.91 -11.73
CA LYS A 14 7.71 -6.12 -12.36
C LYS A 14 8.87 -5.63 -11.49
N MET A 15 8.58 -5.10 -10.30
CA MET A 15 9.56 -4.44 -9.42
C MET A 15 9.67 -5.20 -8.11
N ASN A 16 10.76 -4.97 -7.38
CA ASN A 16 10.84 -5.36 -5.97
C ASN A 16 9.92 -4.44 -5.16
N VAL A 17 8.79 -4.95 -4.69
CA VAL A 17 7.78 -4.14 -3.97
C VAL A 17 7.78 -4.51 -2.50
N VAL A 18 7.93 -3.49 -1.65
CA VAL A 18 7.78 -3.60 -0.20
C VAL A 18 6.56 -2.81 0.22
N ILE A 19 5.60 -3.46 0.89
CA ILE A 19 4.42 -2.79 1.43
C ILE A 19 4.64 -2.54 2.92
N ILE A 20 4.50 -1.28 3.34
CA ILE A 20 4.53 -0.89 4.75
C ILE A 20 3.16 -0.36 5.14
N SER A 21 2.37 -1.18 5.84
CA SER A 21 0.98 -0.86 6.19
C SER A 21 0.41 -1.76 7.28
N ASN A 22 -0.86 -1.54 7.64
CA ASN A 22 -1.60 -2.35 8.58
C ASN A 22 -1.94 -3.73 7.98
N LYS A 23 -2.19 -4.73 8.84
CA LYS A 23 -2.45 -6.13 8.45
C LYS A 23 -3.52 -6.34 7.38
N ALA A 24 -4.51 -5.46 7.24
CA ALA A 24 -5.56 -5.63 6.24
C ALA A 24 -5.01 -5.59 4.80
N LEU A 25 -3.93 -4.82 4.57
CA LEU A 25 -3.27 -4.73 3.26
C LEU A 25 -2.36 -5.92 2.92
N ARG A 26 -2.24 -6.92 3.81
CA ARG A 26 -1.60 -8.20 3.44
C ARG A 26 -2.35 -8.92 2.30
N LYS A 27 -3.63 -8.59 2.09
CA LYS A 27 -4.46 -9.14 1.01
C LYS A 27 -4.18 -8.53 -0.37
N LEU A 28 -3.18 -7.65 -0.51
CA LEU A 28 -2.77 -7.07 -1.80
C LEU A 28 -1.88 -8.05 -2.60
N ASP A 29 -2.24 -9.33 -2.63
CA ASP A 29 -1.51 -10.41 -3.30
C ASP A 29 -1.37 -10.17 -4.81
N PHE A 30 -2.35 -9.50 -5.43
CA PHE A 30 -2.32 -9.10 -6.83
C PHE A 30 -1.14 -8.17 -7.18
N LEU A 31 -0.52 -7.50 -6.21
CA LEU A 31 0.70 -6.72 -6.44
C LEU A 31 1.96 -7.58 -6.60
N LYS A 32 1.92 -8.87 -6.21
CA LYS A 32 3.09 -9.76 -6.16
C LYS A 32 4.26 -9.14 -5.38
N TYR A 33 3.97 -8.51 -4.25
CA TYR A 33 4.98 -7.86 -3.43
C TYR A 33 5.97 -8.86 -2.82
N ASP A 34 7.21 -8.43 -2.63
CA ASP A 34 8.32 -9.24 -2.13
C ASP A 34 8.41 -9.24 -0.61
N LYS A 35 7.99 -8.14 0.03
CA LYS A 35 7.97 -8.04 1.49
C LYS A 35 6.79 -7.20 1.98
N PHE A 36 6.21 -7.66 3.09
CA PHE A 36 5.25 -6.89 3.88
C PHE A 36 5.88 -6.56 5.22
N ILE A 37 5.87 -5.28 5.59
CA ILE A 37 6.29 -4.77 6.89
C ILE A 37 5.03 -4.24 7.56
N GLU A 38 4.62 -4.90 8.63
CA GLU A 38 3.39 -4.52 9.32
C GLU A 38 3.65 -3.32 10.23
N ILE A 39 2.77 -2.34 10.16
CA ILE A 39 2.75 -1.21 11.09
C ILE A 39 1.43 -1.22 11.86
N GLY A 40 1.49 -0.87 13.15
CA GLY A 40 0.31 -0.67 13.97
C GLY A 40 -0.57 0.42 13.37
N TYR A 41 -1.89 0.31 13.55
CA TYR A 41 -2.82 1.36 13.13
C TYR A 41 -3.96 1.40 14.14
N PRO A 42 -4.40 2.59 14.60
CA PRO A 42 -4.02 3.93 14.13
C PRO A 42 -2.78 4.55 14.78
N ASN A 43 -2.26 3.98 15.88
CA ASN A 43 -1.32 4.65 16.79
C ASN A 43 0.15 4.18 16.65
N CYS A 44 0.65 4.02 15.43
CA CYS A 44 1.99 3.44 15.19
C CYS A 44 3.18 4.20 15.83
N TYR A 45 2.95 5.46 16.21
CA TYR A 45 3.94 6.29 16.87
C TYR A 45 4.08 5.92 18.35
N LEU A 46 2.97 5.60 19.01
CA LEU A 46 2.92 5.29 20.44
C LEU A 46 3.33 3.84 20.73
N ASP A 47 3.10 2.94 19.79
CA ASP A 47 3.40 1.51 19.94
C ASP A 47 4.80 1.11 19.41
N GLY A 48 5.58 2.07 18.91
CA GLY A 48 6.93 1.84 18.38
C GLY A 48 6.98 1.11 17.03
N THR A 49 5.84 0.78 16.42
CA THR A 49 5.82 0.03 15.15
C THR A 49 6.37 0.83 13.98
N LEU A 50 6.35 2.17 14.05
CA LEU A 50 7.02 3.03 13.05
C LEU A 50 8.53 2.82 13.02
N ASP A 51 9.17 2.73 14.18
CA ASP A 51 10.62 2.50 14.27
C ASP A 51 10.97 1.06 13.90
N ASN A 52 10.14 0.09 14.28
CA ASN A 52 10.27 -1.29 13.81
C ASN A 52 10.17 -1.38 12.29
N ALA A 53 9.26 -0.63 11.67
CA ALA A 53 9.12 -0.60 10.22
C ALA A 53 10.37 -0.04 9.52
N TYR A 54 10.98 1.02 10.09
CA TYR A 54 12.27 1.52 9.63
C TYR A 54 13.37 0.47 9.76
N ILE A 55 13.51 -0.15 10.93
CA ILE A 55 14.52 -1.19 11.20
C ILE A 55 14.36 -2.36 10.23
N GLU A 56 13.13 -2.82 10.00
CA GLU A 56 12.86 -3.90 9.05
C GLU A 56 13.16 -3.54 7.61
N ALA A 57 12.84 -2.32 7.17
CA ALA A 57 13.17 -1.84 5.84
C ALA A 57 14.69 -1.76 5.64
N MET A 58 15.40 -1.25 6.63
CA MET A 58 16.87 -1.18 6.66
C MET A 58 17.53 -2.55 6.78
N LYS A 59 16.89 -3.52 7.43
CA LYS A 59 17.37 -4.91 7.45
C LYS A 59 17.16 -5.60 6.11
N TYR A 60 16.07 -5.28 5.41
CA TYR A 60 15.81 -5.82 4.07
C TYR A 60 16.78 -5.25 3.03
N ASN A 61 17.00 -3.93 3.04
CA ASN A 61 18.03 -3.20 2.27
C ASN A 61 18.18 -3.61 0.79
N LYS A 62 17.06 -3.74 0.06
CA LYS A 62 17.09 -4.03 -1.38
C LYS A 62 16.50 -2.86 -2.18
N PRO A 63 17.10 -2.48 -3.31
CA PRO A 63 16.51 -1.52 -4.23
C PRO A 63 15.08 -1.92 -4.61
N GLY A 64 14.14 -0.98 -4.59
CA GLY A 64 12.74 -1.29 -4.90
C GLY A 64 11.77 -0.14 -4.70
N VAL A 65 10.49 -0.46 -4.77
CA VAL A 65 9.39 0.47 -4.47
C VAL A 65 8.81 0.13 -3.10
N TYR A 66 9.00 1.03 -2.17
CA TYR A 66 8.45 0.97 -0.82
C TYR A 66 7.13 1.74 -0.81
N ILE A 67 6.03 1.01 -0.84
CA ILE A 67 4.67 1.54 -0.77
C ILE A 67 4.33 1.79 0.70
N LEU A 68 4.13 3.05 1.05
CA LEU A 68 3.73 3.48 2.38
C LEU A 68 2.22 3.74 2.36
N ALA A 69 1.48 3.01 3.18
CA ALA A 69 0.02 3.14 3.29
C ALA A 69 -0.39 3.15 4.76
N CYS A 70 0.15 4.12 5.51
CA CYS A 70 0.01 4.20 6.96
C CYS A 70 -0.45 5.57 7.47
N GLY A 71 -1.02 6.41 6.60
CA GLY A 71 -1.52 7.74 6.96
C GLY A 71 -0.40 8.75 7.19
N ILE A 72 -0.61 9.70 8.12
CA ILE A 72 0.39 10.73 8.47
C ILE A 72 1.80 10.17 8.71
N PRO A 73 2.00 9.04 9.41
CA PRO A 73 3.31 8.41 9.58
C PRO A 73 4.10 8.10 8.31
N ALA A 74 3.44 7.98 7.15
CA ALA A 74 4.11 7.68 5.88
C ALA A 74 5.17 8.73 5.52
N ILE A 75 4.88 10.02 5.73
CA ILE A 75 5.85 11.08 5.40
C ILE A 75 7.10 11.01 6.26
N LEU A 76 6.94 10.70 7.55
CA LEU A 76 8.07 10.58 8.48
C LEU A 76 8.94 9.38 8.12
N LEU A 77 8.30 8.25 7.78
CA LEU A 77 9.03 7.05 7.37
C LEU A 77 9.75 7.25 6.03
N ALA A 78 9.09 7.89 5.06
CA ALA A 78 9.72 8.25 3.79
C ALA A 78 10.95 9.12 4.00
N GLN A 79 10.85 10.15 4.84
CA GLN A 79 11.98 11.02 5.20
C GLN A 79 13.12 10.25 5.87
N LYS A 80 12.83 9.35 6.82
CA LYS A 80 13.84 8.51 7.49
C LYS A 80 14.57 7.58 6.50
N LEU A 81 13.87 7.04 5.50
CA LEU A 81 14.41 6.07 4.55
C LEU A 81 15.03 6.70 3.30
N HIS A 82 14.68 7.96 2.98
CA HIS A 82 15.17 8.65 1.79
C HIS A 82 16.70 8.70 1.74
N GLY A 83 17.28 8.22 0.64
CA GLY A 83 18.73 8.13 0.46
C GLY A 83 19.43 7.05 1.30
N LYS A 84 18.71 6.27 2.12
CA LYS A 84 19.31 5.20 2.94
C LYS A 84 19.40 3.86 2.20
N ILE A 85 18.41 3.56 1.36
CA ILE A 85 18.40 2.37 0.50
C ILE A 85 18.61 2.86 -0.93
N LYS A 86 19.75 2.48 -1.52
CA LYS A 86 20.13 2.93 -2.86
C LYS A 86 19.08 2.50 -3.90
N ASP A 87 18.89 3.32 -4.92
CA ASP A 87 18.04 3.03 -6.09
C ASP A 87 16.60 2.62 -5.71
N SER A 88 16.07 3.23 -4.64
CA SER A 88 14.73 2.96 -4.09
C SER A 88 13.79 4.15 -4.19
N TRP A 89 12.50 3.84 -4.29
CA TRP A 89 11.40 4.79 -4.27
C TRP A 89 10.58 4.59 -3.00
N PHE A 90 10.23 5.67 -2.32
CA PHE A 90 9.35 5.65 -1.14
C PHE A 90 8.09 6.45 -1.47
N ILE A 91 6.98 5.75 -1.66
CA ILE A 91 5.76 6.35 -2.21
C ILE A 91 4.67 6.28 -1.14
N ASP A 92 4.23 7.43 -0.65
CA ASP A 92 2.99 7.52 0.11
C ASP A 92 1.80 7.37 -0.84
N THR A 93 1.08 6.26 -0.68
CA THR A 93 -0.12 5.94 -1.46
C THR A 93 -1.40 6.20 -0.68
N GLY A 94 -1.28 6.67 0.55
CA GLY A 94 -2.38 6.91 1.48
C GLY A 94 -3.29 5.68 1.57
N SER A 95 -4.50 5.82 1.02
CA SER A 95 -5.55 4.80 1.11
C SER A 95 -5.94 4.23 -0.25
N ILE A 96 -5.13 4.41 -1.29
CA ILE A 96 -5.49 3.98 -2.66
C ILE A 96 -5.82 2.48 -2.73
N TRP A 97 -5.21 1.67 -1.86
CA TRP A 97 -5.33 0.22 -1.83
C TRP A 97 -6.49 -0.32 -1.00
N ASP A 98 -7.05 0.49 -0.09
CA ASP A 98 -8.10 0.07 0.85
C ASP A 98 -9.32 -0.53 0.12
N THR A 99 -9.64 0.04 -1.05
CA THR A 99 -10.78 -0.42 -1.86
C THR A 99 -10.61 -1.85 -2.32
N PHE A 100 -9.39 -2.32 -2.59
CA PHE A 100 -9.16 -3.71 -3.02
C PHE A 100 -9.30 -4.73 -1.90
N VAL A 101 -9.26 -4.30 -0.63
CA VAL A 101 -9.36 -5.19 0.53
C VAL A 101 -10.65 -5.00 1.34
N GLY A 102 -11.58 -4.18 0.83
CA GLY A 102 -12.89 -3.96 1.43
C GLY A 102 -12.88 -3.14 2.72
N ILE A 103 -11.88 -2.27 2.93
CA ILE A 103 -11.82 -1.39 4.13
C ILE A 103 -12.08 0.07 3.76
N GLY A 104 -12.24 0.94 4.75
CA GLY A 104 -12.36 2.38 4.49
C GLY A 104 -13.79 2.87 4.18
N ALA A 105 -14.82 2.15 4.61
CA ALA A 105 -16.24 2.47 4.39
C ALA A 105 -16.71 3.79 5.04
N GLN A 106 -15.86 4.44 5.85
CA GLN A 106 -16.09 5.81 6.31
C GLN A 106 -16.05 6.84 5.17
N ARG A 107 -15.40 6.52 4.03
CA ARG A 107 -15.38 7.38 2.85
C ARG A 107 -16.63 7.15 2.00
N PRO A 108 -17.39 8.20 1.61
CA PRO A 108 -18.66 8.05 0.89
C PRO A 108 -18.58 7.20 -0.38
N THR A 109 -17.54 7.38 -1.19
CA THR A 109 -17.35 6.64 -2.44
C THR A 109 -17.15 5.14 -2.21
N ARG A 110 -16.38 4.76 -1.19
CA ARG A 110 -16.18 3.36 -0.82
C ARG A 110 -17.43 2.75 -0.22
N ARG A 111 -18.13 3.50 0.65
CA ARG A 111 -19.41 3.06 1.22
C ARG A 111 -20.41 2.71 0.13
N TYR A 112 -20.56 3.60 -0.85
CA TYR A 112 -21.41 3.37 -2.00
C TYR A 112 -20.96 2.14 -2.78
N LEU A 113 -19.67 2.02 -3.10
CA LEU A 113 -19.17 0.88 -3.86
C LEU A 113 -19.44 -0.45 -3.14
N TYR A 114 -19.22 -0.50 -1.82
CA TYR A 114 -19.45 -1.71 -1.03
C TYR A 114 -20.93 -2.06 -0.85
N SER A 115 -21.84 -1.08 -0.94
CA SER A 115 -23.29 -1.34 -0.96
C SER A 115 -23.81 -1.76 -2.33
N HIS A 116 -22.98 -1.73 -3.39
CA HIS A 116 -23.34 -2.11 -4.76
C HIS A 116 -22.38 -3.20 -5.28
N PRO A 117 -22.57 -4.48 -4.89
CA PRO A 117 -21.60 -5.56 -5.16
C PRO A 117 -21.26 -5.76 -6.64
N LYS A 118 -22.23 -5.54 -7.54
CA LYS A 118 -22.00 -5.62 -9.00
C LYS A 118 -21.03 -4.55 -9.47
N GLU A 119 -21.25 -3.30 -9.09
CA GLU A 119 -20.37 -2.17 -9.42
C GLU A 119 -18.99 -2.33 -8.79
N TYR A 120 -18.93 -2.88 -7.57
CA TYR A 120 -17.65 -3.20 -6.94
C TYR A 120 -16.88 -4.27 -7.73
N GLN A 121 -17.55 -5.32 -8.18
CA GLN A 121 -16.93 -6.36 -9.01
C GLN A 121 -16.48 -5.80 -10.37
N GLU A 122 -17.29 -4.96 -11.01
CA GLU A 122 -16.90 -4.28 -12.27
C GLU A 122 -15.67 -3.39 -12.08
N TRP A 123 -15.59 -2.67 -10.95
CA TRP A 123 -14.42 -1.87 -10.60
C TRP A 123 -13.19 -2.74 -10.37
N LEU A 124 -13.33 -3.88 -9.67
CA LEU A 124 -12.24 -4.85 -9.50
C LEU A 124 -11.80 -5.42 -10.84
N ASP A 125 -12.72 -5.85 -11.70
CA ASP A 125 -12.44 -6.38 -13.03
C ASP A 125 -11.67 -5.35 -13.88
N LYS A 126 -12.09 -4.09 -13.86
CA LYS A 126 -11.41 -3.01 -14.58
C LYS A 126 -9.94 -2.84 -14.16
N ASN A 127 -9.64 -3.04 -12.88
CA ASN A 127 -8.29 -2.85 -12.33
C ASN A 127 -7.44 -4.12 -12.29
N LEU A 128 -8.06 -5.30 -12.16
CA LEU A 128 -7.38 -6.56 -11.85
C LEU A 128 -7.51 -7.65 -12.91
N LYS A 129 -8.49 -7.57 -13.81
CA LYS A 129 -8.72 -8.63 -14.81
C LYS A 129 -7.55 -8.68 -15.79
N ASN A 130 -7.03 -9.89 -16.04
CA ASN A 130 -5.89 -10.16 -16.94
C ASN A 130 -4.57 -9.50 -16.49
N LEU A 131 -4.27 -9.48 -15.18
CA LEU A 131 -3.00 -9.02 -14.59
C LEU A 131 -1.92 -10.10 -14.50
#